data_AF-G2Q4E8-F1
#
_entry.id   AF-G2Q4E8-F1
#
_cell.length_a   1.000
_cell.length_b   1.000
_cell.length_c   1.000
_cell.angle_alpha   90.00
_cell.angle_beta   90.00
_cell.angle_gamma   90.00
#
_symmetry.space_group_name_H-M   'P 1'
#
loop_
_entity.id
_entity.type
_entity.pdbx_description
1 polymer ?
#
loop_
_entity_poly.entity_id
_entity_poly.type
_entity_poly.pdbx_seq_one_letter_code
_entity_poly.pdbx_strand_id
1 'polypeptide(L)'
;MSNPEAQAAQAAHQALIEQLDIHSIHKTFRNPHWRPNQRRNKNVKAILGDASRKEASVNATPRENSGAVTPSQDNDGLSTSGTSTPAVPSATGSTNPPNLAQASRSLSKLVLEKALSASSQQPNGASSAPTATYTNIESAPSLAPLKHYCDVTGLPAPYMDPKTRMRYHNKEVFAMIRSLPQGVGEQFLEARGAHTVLK
;
A
#
# COMPACT_ATOMS: atom_id res chain seq x y z
N MET A 1 -51.79 -9.65 27.09
CA MET A 1 -52.30 -9.29 25.76
C MET A 1 -51.47 -8.12 25.27
N SER A 2 -50.75 -8.28 24.17
CA SER A 2 -49.86 -7.24 23.62
C SER A 2 -50.69 -6.06 23.08
N ASN A 3 -50.23 -4.83 23.37
CA ASN A 3 -50.89 -3.59 22.95
C ASN A 3 -50.86 -3.49 21.40
N PRO A 4 -52.01 -3.35 20.71
CA PRO A 4 -52.08 -3.28 19.24
C PRO A 4 -51.26 -2.12 18.66
N GLU A 5 -51.12 -1.01 19.38
CA GLU A 5 -50.28 0.12 18.96
C GLU A 5 -48.79 -0.26 18.91
N ALA A 6 -48.33 -1.06 19.87
CA ALA A 6 -46.96 -1.55 19.89
C ALA A 6 -46.67 -2.53 18.74
N GLN A 7 -47.67 -3.32 18.34
CA GLN A 7 -47.57 -4.20 17.18
C GLN A 7 -47.52 -3.41 15.87
N ALA A 8 -48.33 -2.35 15.75
CA ALA A 8 -48.30 -1.46 14.59
C ALA A 8 -46.95 -0.73 14.45
N ALA A 9 -46.37 -0.26 15.57
CA ALA A 9 -45.04 0.34 15.58
C ALA A 9 -43.93 -0.65 15.15
N GLN A 10 -44.01 -1.90 15.61
CA GLN A 10 -43.09 -2.96 15.20
C GLN A 10 -43.22 -3.30 13.71
N ALA A 11 -44.45 -3.37 13.19
CA ALA A 11 -44.70 -3.61 11.77
C ALA A 11 -44.18 -2.45 10.89
N ALA A 12 -44.38 -1.20 11.31
CA ALA A 12 -43.84 -0.03 10.62
C ALA A 12 -42.30 -0.03 10.60
N HIS A 13 -41.67 -0.40 11.71
CA HIS A 13 -40.21 -0.56 11.79
C HIS A 13 -39.71 -1.66 10.85
N GLN A 14 -40.40 -2.80 10.79
CA GLN A 14 -40.05 -3.89 9.88
C GLN A 14 -40.18 -3.47 8.40
N ALA A 15 -41.26 -2.78 8.05
CA ALA A 15 -41.45 -2.25 6.70
C ALA A 15 -40.32 -1.28 6.29
N LEU A 16 -39.82 -0.48 7.23
CA LEU A 16 -38.69 0.42 6.99
C LEU A 16 -37.38 -0.34 6.75
N ILE A 17 -37.13 -1.43 7.50
CA ILE A 17 -35.96 -2.29 7.26
C ILE A 17 -36.02 -2.93 5.87
N GLU A 18 -37.19 -3.45 5.49
CA GLU A 18 -37.40 -4.10 4.19
C GLU A 18 -37.20 -3.11 3.03
N GLN A 19 -37.68 -1.87 3.18
CA GLN A 19 -37.48 -0.81 2.19
C GLN A 19 -35.99 -0.44 2.02
N LEU A 20 -35.18 -0.54 3.07
CA LEU A 20 -33.76 -0.19 3.04
C LEU A 20 -32.85 -1.35 2.59
N ASP A 21 -33.41 -2.51 2.20
CA ASP A 21 -32.63 -3.64 1.71
C ASP A 21 -32.26 -3.53 0.23
N ILE A 22 -30.95 -3.62 -0.04
CA ILE A 22 -30.36 -3.55 -1.38
C ILE A 22 -30.51 -4.88 -2.14
N HIS A 23 -30.84 -5.99 -1.47
CA HIS A 23 -31.00 -7.31 -2.11
C HIS A 23 -32.40 -7.53 -2.68
N SER A 24 -33.41 -6.90 -2.08
CA SER A 24 -34.79 -6.91 -2.55
C SER A 24 -34.94 -6.29 -3.95
N ILE A 25 -34.02 -5.40 -4.34
CA ILE A 25 -33.98 -4.78 -5.67
C ILE A 25 -33.00 -5.55 -6.59
N HIS A 26 -33.48 -6.02 -7.74
CA HIS A 26 -32.66 -6.70 -8.73
C HIS A 26 -31.63 -5.75 -9.39
N LYS A 27 -30.37 -6.17 -9.44
CA LYS A 27 -29.24 -5.37 -9.94
C LYS A 27 -29.06 -5.56 -11.45
N THR A 28 -29.78 -4.76 -12.25
CA THR A 28 -29.76 -4.83 -13.73
C THR A 28 -28.42 -4.45 -14.39
N PHE A 29 -27.54 -3.76 -13.65
CA PHE A 29 -26.26 -3.26 -14.14
C PHE A 29 -25.04 -4.05 -13.64
N ARG A 30 -25.22 -5.02 -12.73
CA ARG A 30 -24.09 -5.77 -12.16
C ARG A 30 -23.73 -6.94 -13.07
N ASN A 31 -22.48 -7.00 -13.53
CA ASN A 31 -21.97 -8.14 -14.29
C ASN A 31 -21.97 -9.43 -13.44
N PRO A 32 -22.72 -10.48 -13.83
CA PRO A 32 -22.78 -11.74 -13.06
C PRO A 32 -21.50 -12.56 -13.13
N HIS A 33 -20.62 -12.32 -14.12
CA HIS A 33 -19.37 -13.06 -14.29
C HIS A 33 -18.24 -12.55 -13.40
N TRP A 34 -18.37 -11.34 -12.84
CA TRP A 34 -17.33 -10.79 -11.97
C TRP A 34 -17.31 -11.51 -10.63
N ARG A 35 -16.12 -11.99 -10.21
CA ARG A 35 -15.90 -12.65 -8.92
C ARG A 35 -14.98 -11.82 -8.03
N PRO A 36 -15.34 -11.62 -6.75
CA PRO A 36 -14.49 -10.86 -5.83
C PRO A 36 -13.18 -11.61 -5.55
N ASN A 37 -12.06 -10.87 -5.53
CA ASN A 37 -10.78 -11.42 -5.07
C ASN A 37 -10.76 -11.49 -3.53
N GLN A 38 -10.27 -12.59 -2.97
CA GLN A 38 -10.12 -12.79 -1.54
C GLN A 38 -9.10 -11.81 -0.91
N ARG A 39 -8.05 -11.43 -1.65
CA ARG A 39 -6.93 -10.60 -1.15
C ARG A 39 -7.15 -9.09 -1.27
N ARG A 40 -8.37 -8.61 -1.00
CA ARG A 40 -8.72 -7.17 -1.10
C ARG A 40 -8.66 -6.43 0.23
N ASN A 41 -9.09 -7.06 1.30
CA ASN A 41 -9.17 -6.44 2.63
C ASN A 41 -7.78 -6.48 3.29
N LYS A 42 -6.94 -5.48 3.01
CA LYS A 42 -5.58 -5.36 3.53
C LYS A 42 -5.49 -4.19 4.50
N ASN A 43 -4.67 -4.33 5.55
CA ASN A 43 -4.32 -3.19 6.41
C ASN A 43 -3.25 -2.31 5.72
N VAL A 44 -3.11 -1.07 6.18
CA VAL A 44 -2.14 -0.11 5.63
C VAL A 44 -0.72 -0.69 5.61
N LYS A 45 -0.34 -1.43 6.67
CA LYS A 45 0.96 -2.10 6.77
C LYS A 45 1.21 -3.10 5.64
N ALA A 46 0.22 -3.93 5.31
CA ALA A 46 0.31 -4.93 4.24
C ALA A 46 0.32 -4.27 2.86
N ILE A 47 -0.50 -3.23 2.65
CA ILE A 47 -0.47 -2.44 1.41
C ILE A 47 0.92 -1.86 1.17
N LEU A 48 1.52 -1.29 2.20
CA LEU A 48 2.84 -0.68 2.09
C LEU A 48 3.96 -1.72 1.93
N GLY A 49 3.84 -2.86 2.60
CA GLY A 49 4.75 -4.00 2.41
C GLY A 49 4.72 -4.55 0.98
N ASP A 50 3.53 -4.63 0.37
CA ASP A 50 3.38 -5.03 -1.02
C ASP A 50 3.98 -3.99 -1.99
N ALA A 51 3.78 -2.70 -1.72
CA ALA A 51 4.37 -1.61 -2.50
C ALA A 51 5.90 -1.65 -2.46
N SER A 52 6.49 -1.75 -1.27
CA SER A 52 7.95 -1.84 -1.10
C SER A 52 8.55 -3.06 -1.82
N ARG A 53 7.91 -4.23 -1.73
CA ARG A 53 8.34 -5.45 -2.43
C ARG A 53 8.23 -5.32 -3.95
N LYS A 54 7.20 -4.64 -4.44
CA LYS A 54 7.01 -4.35 -5.86
C LYS A 54 8.14 -3.45 -6.38
N GLU A 55 8.44 -2.33 -5.71
CA GLU A 55 9.55 -1.45 -6.09
C GLU A 55 10.90 -2.17 -6.09
N ALA A 56 11.15 -3.01 -5.07
CA ALA A 56 12.37 -3.84 -5.02
C ALA A 56 12.44 -4.82 -6.20
N SER A 57 11.33 -5.44 -6.59
CA SER A 57 11.29 -6.36 -7.73
C SER A 57 11.51 -5.68 -9.07
N VAL A 58 11.05 -4.42 -9.23
CA VAL A 58 11.28 -3.62 -10.44
C VAL A 58 12.76 -3.26 -10.58
N ASN A 59 13.42 -2.92 -9.47
CA ASN A 59 14.84 -2.57 -9.45
C ASN A 59 15.76 -3.80 -9.57
N ALA A 60 15.35 -4.96 -9.04
CA ALA A 60 16.15 -6.19 -9.01
C ALA A 60 16.09 -7.01 -10.31
N THR A 61 15.24 -6.66 -11.29
CA THR A 61 15.28 -7.28 -12.62
C THR A 61 16.10 -6.42 -13.59
N PRO A 62 17.36 -6.76 -13.89
CA PRO A 62 17.95 -6.39 -15.17
C PRO A 62 17.07 -6.99 -16.27
N ARG A 63 16.37 -6.17 -17.05
CA ARG A 63 15.62 -6.61 -18.23
C ARG A 63 16.54 -7.05 -19.39
N GLU A 64 17.69 -7.66 -19.09
CA GLU A 64 18.57 -8.23 -20.11
C GLU A 64 18.12 -9.62 -20.57
N ASN A 65 17.17 -10.28 -19.89
CA ASN A 65 16.81 -11.68 -20.23
C ASN A 65 15.32 -11.97 -20.50
N SER A 66 14.44 -10.98 -20.64
CA SER A 66 13.05 -11.24 -21.08
C SER A 66 12.96 -11.31 -22.60
N GLY A 67 13.54 -12.37 -23.17
CA GLY A 67 13.45 -12.69 -24.60
C GLY A 67 13.90 -14.10 -24.99
N ALA A 68 14.31 -14.95 -24.05
CA ALA A 68 14.87 -16.27 -24.34
C ALA A 68 14.40 -17.35 -23.35
N VAL A 69 13.08 -17.56 -23.25
CA VAL A 69 12.51 -18.83 -22.73
C VAL A 69 11.29 -19.19 -23.59
N THR A 70 11.54 -19.51 -24.85
CA THR A 70 10.80 -20.57 -25.53
C THR A 70 11.64 -21.82 -25.32
N PRO A 71 11.15 -22.91 -24.69
CA PRO A 71 11.93 -24.14 -24.62
C PRO A 71 12.04 -24.69 -26.03
N SER A 72 13.24 -24.62 -26.61
CA SER A 72 13.62 -25.41 -27.77
C SER A 72 13.52 -26.88 -27.37
N GLN A 73 12.55 -27.59 -27.95
CA GLN A 73 12.57 -29.05 -27.98
C GLN A 73 13.72 -29.47 -28.90
N ASP A 74 14.87 -29.76 -28.29
CA ASP A 74 15.90 -30.56 -28.92
C ASP A 74 15.42 -32.01 -28.93
N ASN A 75 14.88 -32.47 -30.07
CA ASN A 75 14.81 -33.88 -30.40
C ASN A 75 15.39 -34.06 -31.80
N ASP A 76 16.63 -34.53 -31.83
CA ASP A 76 17.26 -35.13 -33.00
C ASP A 76 16.45 -36.32 -33.52
N GLY A 77 16.37 -36.42 -34.85
CA GLY A 77 16.24 -37.69 -35.54
C GLY A 77 14.83 -38.08 -36.00
N LEU A 78 14.43 -37.60 -37.18
CA LEU A 78 14.00 -38.49 -38.28
C LEU A 78 13.86 -37.72 -39.60
N SER A 79 14.52 -38.24 -40.62
CA SER A 79 14.40 -37.86 -42.03
C SER A 79 12.95 -37.77 -42.51
N THR A 80 12.67 -36.86 -43.45
CA THR A 80 12.35 -37.17 -44.86
C THR A 80 11.72 -35.94 -45.55
N SER A 81 12.15 -35.67 -46.79
CA SER A 81 11.49 -34.85 -47.84
C SER A 81 11.27 -33.36 -47.52
N GLY A 82 11.75 -32.38 -48.28
CA GLY A 82 12.24 -32.33 -49.65
C GLY A 82 11.78 -31.00 -50.24
N THR A 83 12.69 -30.05 -50.46
CA THR A 83 12.64 -29.05 -51.55
C THR A 83 13.95 -28.27 -51.52
N SER A 84 14.81 -28.66 -52.45
CA SER A 84 16.00 -27.95 -52.87
C SER A 84 15.59 -26.73 -53.68
N THR A 85 16.31 -25.63 -53.55
CA THR A 85 16.71 -24.82 -54.71
C THR A 85 18.10 -24.25 -54.46
N PRO A 86 19.14 -24.73 -55.18
CA PRO A 86 20.50 -24.20 -55.12
C PRO A 86 20.77 -23.26 -56.31
N ALA A 87 21.65 -22.26 -56.13
CA ALA A 87 22.68 -21.85 -57.10
C ALA A 87 23.53 -20.67 -56.60
N VAL A 88 24.83 -20.93 -56.47
CA VAL A 88 26.00 -20.03 -56.37
C VAL A 88 26.33 -19.49 -57.80
N PRO A 89 27.36 -18.63 -58.13
CA PRO A 89 28.43 -18.02 -57.33
C PRO A 89 28.84 -16.53 -57.65
N SER A 90 29.73 -16.01 -56.79
CA SER A 90 30.89 -15.14 -57.12
C SER A 90 30.85 -13.62 -56.86
N ALA A 91 32.04 -13.16 -56.41
CA ALA A 91 32.62 -11.80 -56.42
C ALA A 91 32.38 -10.84 -55.23
N THR A 92 33.38 -10.83 -54.34
CA THR A 92 34.12 -9.67 -53.81
C THR A 92 33.39 -8.31 -53.68
N GLY A 93 33.00 -7.96 -52.45
CA GLY A 93 32.57 -6.60 -52.12
C GLY A 93 32.09 -6.47 -50.67
N SER A 94 32.94 -5.94 -49.81
CA SER A 94 32.65 -5.63 -48.39
C SER A 94 31.37 -4.78 -48.23
N THR A 95 30.24 -5.41 -47.93
CA THR A 95 29.06 -4.75 -47.30
C THR A 95 28.28 -5.76 -46.45
N ASN A 96 28.63 -5.86 -45.16
CA ASN A 96 27.77 -6.56 -44.20
C ASN A 96 26.44 -5.77 -44.07
N PRO A 97 25.26 -6.41 -44.22
CA PRO A 97 24.00 -5.72 -43.96
C PRO A 97 23.93 -5.31 -42.49
N PRO A 98 23.48 -4.08 -42.15
CA PRO A 98 23.40 -3.65 -40.77
C PRO A 98 22.41 -4.55 -40.00
N ASN A 99 22.92 -5.14 -38.92
CA ASN A 99 22.16 -6.08 -38.09
C ASN A 99 21.02 -5.33 -37.36
N LEU A 100 19.85 -5.26 -38.00
CA LEU A 100 18.66 -4.54 -37.52
C LEU A 100 18.20 -5.02 -36.13
N ALA A 101 18.45 -6.29 -35.81
CA ALA A 101 18.17 -6.86 -34.49
C ALA A 101 19.12 -6.31 -33.40
N GLN A 102 20.35 -5.94 -33.74
CA GLN A 102 21.26 -5.25 -32.82
C GLN A 102 20.88 -3.77 -32.68
N ALA A 103 20.47 -3.10 -33.76
CA ALA A 103 20.06 -1.69 -33.73
C ALA A 103 18.81 -1.45 -32.86
N SER A 104 17.80 -2.32 -32.94
CA SER A 104 16.58 -2.23 -32.12
C SER A 104 16.82 -2.45 -30.62
N ARG A 105 17.79 -3.31 -30.27
CA ARG A 105 18.25 -3.50 -28.87
C ARG A 105 18.94 -2.25 -28.33
N SER A 106 19.81 -1.64 -29.13
CA SER A 106 20.51 -0.41 -28.77
C SER A 106 19.57 0.77 -28.60
N LEU A 107 18.56 0.93 -29.47
CA LEU A 107 17.52 1.95 -29.31
C LEU A 107 16.64 1.70 -28.08
N SER A 108 16.26 0.45 -27.82
CA SER A 108 15.49 0.09 -26.61
C SER A 108 16.28 0.44 -25.34
N LYS A 109 17.58 0.18 -25.34
CA LYS A 109 18.50 0.55 -24.25
C LYS A 109 18.59 2.07 -24.08
N LEU A 110 18.77 2.83 -25.17
CA LEU A 110 18.87 4.29 -25.13
C LEU A 110 17.56 4.97 -24.72
N VAL A 111 16.41 4.49 -25.19
CA VAL A 111 15.08 5.01 -24.79
C VAL A 111 14.80 4.71 -23.32
N LEU A 112 15.23 3.54 -22.83
CA LEU A 112 15.09 3.15 -21.42
C LEU A 112 16.04 3.95 -20.52
N GLU A 113 17.29 4.13 -20.92
CA GLU A 113 18.25 5.01 -20.26
C GLU A 113 17.75 6.46 -20.26
N LYS A 114 17.15 6.94 -21.35
CA LYS A 114 16.53 8.26 -21.44
C LYS A 114 15.30 8.39 -20.54
N ALA A 115 14.49 7.33 -20.39
CA ALA A 115 13.32 7.33 -19.49
C ALA A 115 13.73 7.31 -18.01
N LEU A 116 14.76 6.52 -17.66
CA LEU A 116 15.37 6.51 -16.33
C LEU A 116 16.11 7.83 -16.05
N SER A 117 16.82 8.38 -17.04
CA SER A 117 17.49 9.67 -16.91
C SER A 117 16.51 10.84 -16.89
N ALA A 118 15.37 10.76 -17.58
CA ALA A 118 14.30 11.75 -17.47
C ALA A 118 13.69 11.75 -16.05
N SER A 119 13.78 10.64 -15.31
CA SER A 119 13.43 10.59 -13.89
C SER A 119 14.53 11.06 -12.94
N SER A 120 15.81 11.09 -13.36
CA SER A 120 16.96 11.49 -12.54
C SER A 120 17.61 12.82 -12.94
N GLN A 121 17.19 13.42 -14.05
CA GLN A 121 17.83 14.59 -14.67
C GLN A 121 16.77 15.64 -15.04
N GLN A 122 15.93 16.01 -14.08
CA GLN A 122 15.41 17.38 -14.01
C GLN A 122 16.40 18.22 -13.20
N PRO A 123 17.14 19.16 -13.82
CA PRO A 123 18.06 20.05 -13.11
C PRO A 123 17.32 21.26 -12.50
N ASN A 124 16.14 21.04 -11.89
CA ASN A 124 15.42 22.07 -11.15
C ASN A 124 14.38 21.45 -10.21
N GLY A 125 14.67 21.42 -8.92
CA GLY A 125 13.70 21.52 -7.82
C GLY A 125 12.70 20.39 -7.57
N ALA A 126 12.55 19.40 -8.44
CA ALA A 126 11.67 18.26 -8.18
C ALA A 126 12.49 17.08 -7.67
N SER A 127 12.60 16.98 -6.34
CA SER A 127 13.08 15.79 -5.64
C SER A 127 12.51 14.53 -6.28
N SER A 128 13.37 13.59 -6.68
CA SER A 128 12.97 12.17 -6.76
C SER A 128 12.15 11.88 -5.51
N ALA A 129 10.84 11.69 -5.68
CA ALA A 129 9.95 11.59 -4.54
C ALA A 129 10.43 10.40 -3.71
N PRO A 130 10.77 10.59 -2.43
CA PRO A 130 11.31 9.53 -1.60
C PRO A 130 10.35 8.34 -1.64
N THR A 131 10.87 7.14 -1.96
CA THR A 131 10.07 5.92 -2.01
C THR A 131 9.26 5.81 -0.72
N ALA A 132 7.93 5.81 -0.86
CA ALA A 132 6.98 5.74 0.23
C ALA A 132 7.29 4.53 1.12
N THR A 133 7.95 4.78 2.25
CA THR A 133 8.28 3.80 3.28
C THR A 133 7.38 4.06 4.49
N TYR A 134 7.16 3.07 5.37
CA TYR A 134 6.28 3.21 6.56
C TYR A 134 6.59 4.48 7.35
N THR A 135 7.86 4.80 7.48
CA THR A 135 8.37 5.97 8.19
C THR A 135 8.16 7.31 7.46
N ASN A 136 7.96 7.30 6.13
CA ASN A 136 7.90 8.50 5.30
C ASN A 136 6.48 8.88 4.85
N ILE A 137 5.49 8.01 5.06
CA ILE A 137 4.07 8.33 4.85
C ILE A 137 3.55 9.21 6.00
N GLU A 138 4.11 9.07 7.19
CA GLU A 138 3.75 9.87 8.36
C GLU A 138 4.49 11.21 8.34
N SER A 139 3.84 12.25 8.87
CA SER A 139 4.45 13.57 9.00
C SER A 139 5.75 13.49 9.80
N ALA A 140 6.75 14.28 9.42
CA ALA A 140 7.99 14.38 10.18
C ALA A 140 7.72 14.70 11.67
N PRO A 141 8.45 14.09 12.62
CA PRO A 141 8.26 14.35 14.03
C PRO A 141 8.63 15.80 14.37
N SER A 142 7.94 16.38 15.34
CA SER A 142 8.28 17.71 15.85
C SER A 142 9.47 17.66 16.80
N LEU A 143 10.43 18.57 16.65
CA LEU A 143 11.52 18.80 17.60
C LEU A 143 11.24 19.98 18.56
N ALA A 144 10.10 20.66 18.41
CA ALA A 144 9.78 21.81 19.27
C ALA A 144 9.46 21.35 20.71
N PRO A 145 9.84 22.12 21.74
CA PRO A 145 9.43 21.83 23.11
C PRO A 145 7.89 21.80 23.25
N LEU A 146 7.34 20.70 23.74
CA LEU A 146 5.91 20.56 23.96
C LEU A 146 5.47 21.30 25.22
N LYS A 147 4.37 22.04 25.13
CA LYS A 147 3.65 22.54 26.31
C LYS A 147 2.94 21.40 27.02
N HIS A 148 2.98 21.39 28.35
CA HIS A 148 2.37 20.35 29.17
C HIS A 148 1.06 20.82 29.77
N TYR A 149 0.01 20.05 29.55
CA TYR A 149 -1.33 20.28 30.07
C TYR A 149 -1.74 19.12 30.98
N CYS A 150 -2.66 19.42 31.89
CA CYS A 150 -3.22 18.47 32.83
C CYS A 150 -4.07 17.44 32.07
N ASP A 151 -3.85 16.16 32.36
CA ASP A 151 -4.55 15.07 31.67
C ASP A 151 -6.05 15.02 32.04
N VAL A 152 -6.44 15.63 33.15
CA VAL A 152 -7.82 15.63 33.66
C VAL A 152 -8.58 16.88 33.21
N THR A 153 -7.98 18.05 33.37
CA THR A 153 -8.68 19.35 33.24
C THR A 153 -8.29 20.15 31.99
N GLY A 154 -7.17 19.80 31.33
CA GLY A 154 -6.64 20.57 30.20
C GLY A 154 -5.94 21.89 30.57
N LEU A 155 -5.91 22.28 31.85
CA LEU A 155 -5.17 23.45 32.34
C LEU A 155 -3.65 23.24 32.23
N PRO A 156 -2.81 24.29 32.15
CA PRO A 156 -1.35 24.13 32.07
C PRO A 156 -0.83 23.39 33.32
N ALA A 157 -0.12 22.27 33.14
CA ALA A 157 0.33 21.43 34.24
C ALA A 157 1.85 21.47 34.39
N PRO A 158 2.39 22.20 35.39
CA PRO A 158 3.82 22.25 35.64
C PRO A 158 4.36 20.98 36.34
N TYR A 159 3.49 20.15 36.91
CA TYR A 159 3.89 19.00 37.73
C TYR A 159 3.38 17.66 37.17
N MET A 160 4.12 16.60 37.48
CA MET A 160 3.81 15.22 37.10
C MET A 160 3.94 14.29 38.31
N ASP A 161 2.99 13.36 38.48
CA ASP A 161 3.03 12.36 39.55
C ASP A 161 4.01 11.23 39.19
N PRO A 162 5.03 10.93 40.00
CA PRO A 162 5.97 9.84 39.71
C PRO A 162 5.33 8.45 39.72
N LYS A 163 4.20 8.26 40.43
CA LYS A 163 3.54 6.95 40.53
C LYS A 163 2.71 6.65 39.28
N THR A 164 1.84 7.59 38.90
CA THR A 164 0.89 7.40 37.79
C THR A 164 1.39 7.96 36.46
N ARG A 165 2.45 8.77 36.47
CA ARG A 165 2.94 9.55 35.30
C ARG A 165 1.88 10.51 34.71
N MET A 166 0.84 10.84 35.48
CA MET A 166 -0.18 11.82 35.12
C MET A 166 0.27 13.24 35.44
N ARG A 167 -0.10 14.20 34.59
CA ARG A 167 0.17 15.63 34.74
C ARG A 167 -0.97 16.33 35.46
N TYR A 168 -0.67 17.15 36.46
CA TYR A 168 -1.67 17.85 37.28
C TYR A 168 -1.36 19.33 37.45
N HIS A 169 -2.40 20.13 37.67
CA HIS A 169 -2.30 21.60 37.82
C HIS A 169 -2.19 22.02 39.29
N ASN A 170 -3.07 21.51 40.16
CA ASN A 170 -3.19 21.90 41.56
C ASN A 170 -3.32 20.67 42.47
N LYS A 171 -3.30 20.92 43.79
CA LYS A 171 -3.41 19.87 44.83
C LYS A 171 -4.73 19.08 44.77
N GLU A 172 -5.82 19.71 44.35
CA GLU A 172 -7.14 19.07 44.27
C GLU A 172 -7.15 17.96 43.19
N VAL A 173 -6.60 18.28 42.01
CA VAL A 173 -6.44 17.28 40.94
C VAL A 173 -5.48 16.17 41.36
N PHE A 174 -4.40 16.50 42.09
CA PHE A 174 -3.49 15.49 42.62
C PHE A 174 -4.18 14.54 43.62
N ALA A 175 -4.96 15.09 44.55
CA ALA A 175 -5.73 14.29 45.52
C ALA A 175 -6.73 13.37 44.80
N MET A 176 -7.42 13.90 43.79
CA MET A 176 -8.31 13.12 42.94
C MET A 176 -7.55 11.97 42.26
N ILE A 177 -6.41 12.24 41.60
CA ILE A 177 -5.56 11.22 40.94
C ILE A 177 -5.16 10.10 41.92
N ARG A 178 -4.91 10.40 43.19
CA ARG A 178 -4.57 9.39 44.20
C ARG A 178 -5.76 8.59 44.72
N SER A 179 -6.98 9.10 44.56
CA SER A 179 -8.22 8.39 44.87
C SER A 179 -8.77 7.54 43.71
N LEU A 180 -8.21 7.69 42.50
CA LEU A 180 -8.68 6.95 41.33
C LEU A 180 -8.54 5.43 41.53
N PRO A 181 -9.53 4.64 41.07
CA PRO A 181 -9.42 3.19 41.01
C PRO A 181 -8.24 2.74 40.12
N GLN A 182 -7.74 1.53 40.39
CA GLN A 182 -6.70 0.91 39.56
C GLN A 182 -7.18 0.79 38.10
N GLY A 183 -6.27 1.04 37.14
CA GLY A 183 -6.57 1.00 35.70
C GLY A 183 -7.12 2.30 35.10
N VAL A 184 -7.77 3.17 35.89
CA VAL A 184 -8.29 4.45 35.34
C VAL A 184 -7.15 5.39 34.94
N GLY A 185 -6.07 5.44 35.74
CA GLY A 185 -4.88 6.22 35.39
C GLY A 185 -4.25 5.80 34.06
N GLU A 186 -4.27 4.50 33.75
CA GLU A 186 -3.78 3.96 32.49
C GLU A 186 -4.62 4.43 31.29
N GLN A 187 -5.94 4.51 31.44
CA GLN A 187 -6.84 5.05 30.41
C GLN A 187 -6.58 6.53 30.13
N PHE A 188 -6.29 7.34 31.16
CA PHE A 188 -5.88 8.72 30.94
C PHE A 188 -4.55 8.82 30.19
N LEU A 189 -3.61 7.92 30.47
CA LEU A 189 -2.36 7.82 29.72
C LEU A 189 -2.59 7.35 28.28
N GLU A 190 -3.58 6.48 28.04
CA GLU A 190 -3.96 6.00 26.72
C GLU A 190 -4.56 7.12 25.87
N ALA A 191 -5.46 7.91 26.44
CA ALA A 191 -6.02 9.10 25.80
C ALA A 191 -4.94 10.11 25.40
N ARG A 192 -3.86 10.24 26.19
CA ARG A 192 -2.68 11.06 25.85
C ARG A 192 -1.74 10.39 24.83
N GLY A 193 -1.84 9.08 24.63
CA GLY A 193 -0.89 8.31 23.83
C GLY A 193 0.45 7.99 24.53
N ALA A 194 0.48 8.06 25.87
CA ALA A 194 1.64 7.73 26.70
C ALA A 194 1.50 6.39 27.45
N HIS A 195 0.48 5.60 27.11
CA HIS A 195 0.21 4.30 27.72
C HIS A 195 1.23 3.25 27.29
N THR A 196 1.71 2.47 28.26
CA THR A 196 2.69 1.40 28.04
C THR A 196 2.01 0.06 28.30
N VAL A 197 1.57 -0.60 27.22
CA VAL A 197 1.06 -1.99 27.29
C VAL A 197 2.26 -2.94 27.33
N LEU A 198 2.40 -3.71 28.42
CA LEU A 198 3.35 -4.82 28.47
C LEU A 198 2.91 -5.90 27.47
N LYS A 199 3.86 -6.40 26.67
CA LYS A 199 3.63 -7.46 25.67
C LYS A 199 4.32 -8.74 26.10
#